data_AF-A0AAE1SET0-F1
#
_entry.id   AF-A0AAE1SET0-F1
#
_cell.length_a   1.000
_cell.length_b   1.000
_cell.length_c   1.000
_cell.angle_alpha   90.00
_cell.angle_beta   90.00
_cell.angle_gamma   90.00
#
_symmetry.space_group_name_H-M   'P 1'
#
loop_
_entity.id
_entity.type
_entity.pdbx_description
1 polymer ?
#
loop_
_entity_poly.entity_id
_entity_poly.type
_entity_poly.pdbx_seq_one_letter_code
_entity_poly.pdbx_strand_id
1 'polypeptide(L)'
;MLLCLCYEKIEEDRRLKKAVEATNKRNLEALNLKIEIDFQGHKDDLQRLEQELSRLKVSAQTTELPERDAARMPHDFDRLEDSSEKDVSGDMECLICMKNEVSIVFLPCAHQVLRANYNDNYMKKGIVICPCCRVPIEQRIWVSGATL
;
A
#
# COMPACT_ATOMS: atom_id res chain seq x y z
N MET A 1 63.12 -35.60 2.75
CA MET A 1 61.94 -36.07 1.98
C MET A 1 60.63 -35.55 2.58
N LEU A 2 60.33 -35.79 3.86
CA LEU A 2 59.07 -35.36 4.49
C LEU A 2 58.80 -33.84 4.47
N LEU A 3 59.80 -32.99 4.75
CA LEU A 3 59.64 -31.53 4.67
C LEU A 3 59.27 -31.03 3.26
N CYS A 4 59.76 -31.69 2.21
CA CYS A 4 59.47 -31.33 0.81
C CYS A 4 57.99 -31.60 0.50
N LEU A 5 57.49 -32.77 0.92
CA LEU A 5 56.08 -33.14 0.75
C LEU A 5 55.13 -32.23 1.55
N CYS A 6 55.50 -31.86 2.77
CA CYS A 6 54.71 -30.90 3.56
C CYS A 6 54.66 -29.52 2.88
N TYR A 7 55.78 -29.05 2.31
CA TYR A 7 55.84 -27.78 1.61
C TYR A 7 54.99 -27.78 0.32
N GLU A 8 55.10 -28.85 -0.48
CA GLU A 8 54.27 -29.03 -1.68
C GLU A 8 52.78 -29.03 -1.34
N LYS A 9 52.39 -29.72 -0.26
CA LYS A 9 51.00 -29.75 0.20
C LYS A 9 50.47 -28.37 0.61
N ILE A 10 51.27 -27.60 1.35
CA ILE A 10 50.92 -26.22 1.74
C ILE A 10 50.75 -25.33 0.51
N GLU A 11 51.63 -25.44 -0.49
CA GLU A 11 51.53 -24.67 -1.72
C GLU A 11 50.31 -25.06 -2.57
N GLU A 12 49.99 -26.35 -2.63
CA GLU A 12 48.77 -26.83 -3.29
C GLU A 12 47.50 -26.28 -2.63
N ASP A 13 47.40 -26.38 -1.30
CA ASP A 13 46.27 -25.87 -0.53
C ASP A 13 46.13 -24.34 -0.68
N ARG A 14 47.26 -23.62 -0.74
CA ARG A 14 47.27 -22.17 -1.04
C ARG A 14 46.74 -21.85 -2.43
N ARG A 15 47.09 -22.65 -3.45
CA ARG A 15 46.58 -22.47 -4.82
C ARG A 15 45.09 -22.76 -4.90
N LEU A 16 44.62 -23.84 -4.26
CA LEU A 16 43.20 -24.18 -4.20
C LEU A 16 42.40 -23.07 -3.51
N LYS A 17 42.88 -22.56 -2.37
CA LYS A 17 42.26 -21.43 -1.67
C LYS A 17 42.11 -20.21 -2.57
N LYS A 18 43.17 -19.82 -3.28
CA LYS A 18 43.13 -18.69 -4.22
C LYS A 18 42.15 -18.90 -5.37
N ALA A 19 42.05 -20.12 -5.91
CA ALA A 19 41.10 -20.44 -6.97
C ALA A 19 39.64 -20.34 -6.50
N VAL A 20 39.36 -20.81 -5.27
CA VAL A 20 38.04 -20.68 -4.64
C VAL A 20 37.71 -19.22 -4.37
N GLU A 21 38.63 -18.45 -3.79
CA GLU A 21 38.45 -17.01 -3.53
C GLU A 21 38.18 -16.23 -4.81
N ALA A 22 38.93 -16.50 -5.89
CA ALA A 22 38.71 -15.86 -7.18
C ALA A 22 37.33 -16.20 -7.79
N THR A 23 36.86 -17.44 -7.58
CA THR A 23 35.54 -17.87 -8.04
C THR A 23 34.42 -17.23 -7.23
N ASN A 24 34.55 -17.21 -5.91
CA ASN A 24 33.60 -16.53 -5.03
C ASN A 24 33.53 -15.03 -5.31
N LYS A 25 34.67 -14.39 -5.56
CA LYS A 25 34.73 -12.98 -5.96
C LYS A 25 33.95 -12.73 -7.24
N ARG A 26 34.19 -13.53 -8.29
CA ARG A 26 33.44 -13.44 -9.55
C ARG A 26 31.93 -13.66 -9.36
N ASN A 27 31.56 -14.63 -8.54
CA ASN A 27 30.14 -14.91 -8.24
C ASN A 27 29.48 -13.76 -7.48
N LEU A 28 30.18 -13.14 -6.53
CA LEU A 28 29.69 -11.98 -5.78
C LEU A 28 29.52 -10.76 -6.70
N GLU A 29 30.49 -10.50 -7.56
CA GLU A 29 30.41 -9.42 -8.56
C GLU A 29 29.24 -9.63 -9.52
N ALA A 30 29.03 -10.87 -9.99
CA ALA A 30 27.89 -11.20 -10.85
C ALA A 30 26.54 -11.02 -10.13
N LEU A 31 26.45 -11.40 -8.85
CA LEU A 31 25.24 -11.21 -8.05
C LEU A 31 24.95 -9.73 -7.84
N ASN A 32 25.96 -8.93 -7.49
CA ASN A 32 25.83 -7.49 -7.32
C ASN A 32 25.37 -6.80 -8.61
N LEU A 33 25.96 -7.18 -9.75
CA LEU A 33 25.55 -6.64 -11.04
C LEU A 33 24.09 -6.96 -11.35
N LYS A 34 23.64 -8.18 -11.04
CA LYS A 34 22.24 -8.58 -11.22
C LYS A 34 21.30 -7.75 -10.35
N ILE A 35 21.64 -7.55 -9.07
CA ILE A 35 20.85 -6.72 -8.15
C ILE A 35 20.73 -5.29 -8.69
N GLU A 36 21.82 -4.72 -9.18
CA GLU A 36 21.82 -3.36 -9.74
C GLU A 36 20.92 -3.25 -10.98
N ILE A 37 20.98 -4.22 -11.89
CA ILE A 37 20.13 -4.26 -13.09
C ILE A 37 18.65 -4.40 -12.71
N ASP A 38 18.34 -5.32 -11.80
CA ASP A 38 16.96 -5.55 -11.34
C ASP A 38 16.41 -4.30 -10.64
N PHE A 39 17.22 -3.66 -9.80
CA PHE A 39 16.86 -2.42 -9.11
C PHE A 39 16.57 -1.28 -10.10
N GLN A 40 17.45 -1.08 -11.08
CA GLN A 40 17.25 -0.05 -12.11
C GLN A 40 16.01 -0.35 -12.97
N GLY A 41 15.78 -1.62 -13.32
CA GLY A 41 14.57 -2.04 -14.03
C GLY A 41 13.29 -1.71 -13.26
N HIS A 42 13.25 -2.02 -11.96
CA HIS A 42 12.10 -1.68 -11.11
C HIS A 42 11.89 -0.17 -10.98
N LYS A 43 12.97 0.62 -10.92
CA LYS A 43 12.90 2.07 -10.90
C LYS A 43 12.26 2.61 -12.18
N ASP A 44 12.69 2.12 -13.33
CA ASP A 44 12.15 2.53 -14.63
C ASP A 44 10.68 2.12 -14.78
N ASP A 45 10.32 0.94 -14.27
CA ASP A 45 8.94 0.45 -14.23
C ASP A 45 8.04 1.33 -13.38
N LEU A 46 8.48 1.69 -12.17
CA LEU A 46 7.75 2.61 -11.30
C LEU A 46 7.51 3.95 -12.00
N GLN A 47 8.55 4.53 -12.59
CA GLN A 47 8.46 5.83 -13.25
C GLN A 47 7.48 5.79 -14.43
N ARG A 48 7.50 4.71 -15.22
CA ARG A 48 6.54 4.49 -16.31
C ARG A 48 5.11 4.37 -15.79
N LEU A 49 4.89 3.56 -14.76
CA LEU A 49 3.55 3.38 -14.17
C LEU A 49 3.00 4.69 -13.59
N GLU A 50 3.82 5.48 -12.92
CA GLU A 50 3.44 6.80 -12.41
C GLU A 50 3.01 7.77 -13.53
N GLN A 51 3.72 7.74 -14.66
CA GLN A 51 3.35 8.52 -15.85
C GLN A 51 2.03 8.04 -16.45
N GLU A 52 1.83 6.72 -16.55
CA GLU A 52 0.56 6.14 -17.03
C GLU A 52 -0.62 6.52 -16.13
N LEU A 53 -0.45 6.43 -14.81
CA LEU A 53 -1.44 6.87 -13.84
C LEU A 53 -1.76 8.35 -13.98
N SER A 54 -0.74 9.20 -14.12
CA SER A 54 -0.91 10.65 -14.32
C SER A 54 -1.70 10.93 -15.61
N ARG A 55 -1.36 10.24 -16.71
CA ARG A 55 -2.05 10.38 -18.00
C ARG A 55 -3.51 9.90 -17.92
N LEU A 56 -3.76 8.76 -17.29
CA LEU A 56 -5.11 8.23 -17.09
C LEU A 56 -5.96 9.15 -16.20
N LYS A 57 -5.37 9.75 -15.16
CA LYS A 57 -6.06 10.73 -14.31
C LYS A 57 -6.49 11.96 -15.10
N VAL A 58 -5.63 12.48 -15.98
CA VAL A 58 -5.98 13.59 -16.89
C VAL A 58 -7.07 13.17 -17.88
N SER A 59 -6.98 11.95 -18.45
CA SER A 59 -7.99 11.42 -19.37
C SER A 59 -9.35 11.11 -18.70
N ALA A 60 -9.36 10.80 -17.41
CA ALA A 60 -10.60 10.61 -16.65
C ALA A 60 -11.29 11.95 -16.40
N GLN A 61 -10.50 13.00 -16.12
CA GLN A 61 -11.02 14.38 -15.95
C GLN A 61 -11.60 14.96 -17.25
N THR A 62 -11.14 14.54 -18.42
CA THR A 62 -11.74 14.97 -19.70
C THR A 62 -13.07 14.30 -20.03
N THR A 63 -13.56 13.36 -19.21
CA THR A 63 -14.87 12.70 -19.37
C THR A 63 -15.91 13.20 -18.36
N GLU A 64 -15.63 14.28 -17.60
CA GLU A 64 -16.62 14.88 -16.71
C GLU A 64 -17.52 15.87 -17.46
N LEU A 65 -18.81 15.52 -17.48
CA LEU A 65 -19.96 16.39 -17.70
C LEU A 65 -19.84 17.69 -16.87
N PRO A 66 -20.42 18.82 -17.32
CA PRO A 66 -19.98 20.15 -16.90
C PRO A 66 -20.30 20.48 -15.43
N GLU A 67 -19.22 20.89 -14.74
CA GLU A 67 -19.07 22.00 -13.79
C GLU A 67 -20.22 22.33 -12.83
N ARG A 68 -19.92 22.30 -11.52
CA ARG A 68 -20.29 23.39 -10.60
C ARG A 68 -19.14 23.71 -9.65
N ASP A 69 -18.67 24.95 -9.76
CA ASP A 69 -17.69 25.61 -8.92
C ASP A 69 -18.02 25.59 -7.43
N ALA A 70 -17.00 25.34 -6.59
CA ALA A 70 -16.76 26.13 -5.38
C ALA A 70 -15.34 25.89 -4.82
N ALA A 71 -14.46 26.84 -5.14
CA ALA A 71 -13.47 27.46 -4.25
C ALA A 71 -12.29 26.62 -3.69
N ARG A 72 -11.16 26.74 -4.39
CA ARG A 72 -9.91 27.38 -3.91
C ARG A 72 -9.30 26.86 -2.58
N MET A 73 -8.28 26.03 -2.71
CA MET A 73 -7.23 25.81 -1.69
C MET A 73 -6.47 27.11 -1.39
N PRO A 74 -5.88 27.24 -0.18
CA PRO A 74 -4.41 27.23 -0.18
C PRO A 74 -3.75 26.43 0.95
N HIS A 75 -2.69 25.73 0.55
CA HIS A 75 -1.43 25.36 1.21
C HIS A 75 -1.21 25.56 2.72
N ASP A 76 -0.49 24.57 3.28
CA ASP A 76 0.45 24.56 4.42
C ASP A 76 0.09 23.39 5.37
N PHE A 77 0.96 22.46 5.79
CA PHE A 77 2.41 22.56 5.97
C PHE A 77 2.99 21.15 6.24
N ASP A 78 4.03 20.76 5.52
CA ASP A 78 4.97 19.70 5.94
C ASP A 78 5.84 20.25 7.08
N ARG A 79 5.65 19.83 8.35
CA ARG A 79 6.65 20.03 9.40
C ARG A 79 6.76 18.84 10.34
N LEU A 80 8.00 18.37 10.42
CA LEU A 80 8.55 17.36 11.31
C LEU A 80 8.32 17.62 12.81
N GLU A 81 8.28 16.47 13.50
CA GLU A 81 8.81 16.17 14.84
C GLU A 81 8.06 16.56 16.12
N ASP A 82 7.76 15.47 16.85
CA ASP A 82 7.99 15.18 18.27
C ASP A 82 7.07 15.77 19.35
N SER A 83 6.78 14.88 20.30
CA SER A 83 6.26 15.08 21.65
C SER A 83 4.78 15.45 21.83
N SER A 84 3.99 14.48 22.27
CA SER A 84 3.17 14.54 23.50
C SER A 84 2.07 13.48 23.42
N GLU A 85 2.13 12.52 24.34
CA GLU A 85 1.02 11.64 24.72
C GLU A 85 -0.27 12.46 24.87
N LYS A 86 -1.24 12.24 23.97
CA LYS A 86 -2.64 12.62 24.17
C LYS A 86 -3.48 11.51 23.54
N ASP A 87 -3.90 10.64 24.44
CA ASP A 87 -5.12 9.84 24.42
C ASP A 87 -5.90 9.96 23.09
N VAL A 88 -5.68 8.99 22.20
CA VAL A 88 -6.44 8.87 20.95
C VAL A 88 -7.81 8.33 21.35
N SER A 89 -8.73 9.23 21.73
CA SER A 89 -10.14 8.90 21.83
C SER A 89 -10.56 8.39 20.45
N GLY A 90 -10.86 7.09 20.37
CA GLY A 90 -11.18 6.36 19.15
C GLY A 90 -12.56 6.71 18.59
N ASP A 91 -12.82 8.00 18.40
CA ASP A 91 -13.99 8.46 17.69
C ASP A 91 -13.74 8.23 16.20
N MET A 92 -14.34 7.15 15.67
CA MET A 92 -14.36 6.87 14.24
C MET A 92 -15.25 7.92 13.58
N GLU A 93 -14.63 9.05 13.24
CA GLU A 93 -15.27 10.13 12.52
C GLU A 93 -15.30 9.84 11.02
N CYS A 94 -16.41 10.22 10.39
CA CYS A 94 -16.54 10.14 8.95
C CYS A 94 -15.44 10.97 8.30
N LEU A 95 -14.54 10.33 7.54
CA LEU A 95 -13.52 11.06 6.76
C LEU A 95 -14.14 12.00 5.70
N ILE A 96 -15.45 11.88 5.44
CA ILE A 96 -16.18 12.72 4.49
C ILE A 96 -16.97 13.85 5.18
N CYS A 97 -17.53 13.62 6.38
CA CYS A 97 -18.40 14.62 7.03
C CYS A 97 -18.00 15.03 8.46
N MET A 98 -16.92 14.46 9.01
CA MET A 98 -16.32 14.76 10.32
C MET A 98 -17.37 14.83 11.44
N LYS A 99 -18.34 13.92 11.40
CA LYS A 99 -19.40 13.75 12.41
C LYS A 99 -19.33 12.33 12.96
N ASN A 100 -19.65 12.18 14.24
CA ASN A 100 -19.75 10.89 14.93
C ASN A 100 -20.58 9.91 14.10
N GLU A 101 -19.96 8.84 13.61
CA GLU A 101 -20.60 7.92 12.67
C GLU A 101 -21.43 6.87 13.39
N VAL A 102 -22.70 6.75 12.98
CA VAL A 102 -23.46 5.52 13.17
C VAL A 102 -23.15 4.63 11.97
N SER A 103 -22.55 3.48 12.25
CA SER A 103 -22.30 2.45 11.25
C SER A 103 -23.52 1.53 11.10
N ILE A 104 -23.65 0.85 9.96
CA ILE A 104 -24.74 -0.10 9.71
C ILE A 104 -24.16 -1.46 9.37
N VAL A 105 -24.60 -2.51 10.06
CA VAL A 105 -24.30 -3.91 9.73
C VAL A 105 -25.44 -4.50 8.90
N PHE A 106 -25.11 -5.10 7.76
CA PHE A 106 -26.08 -5.80 6.91
C PHE A 106 -26.12 -7.29 7.21
N LEU A 107 -27.31 -7.85 7.44
CA LEU A 107 -27.50 -9.30 7.58
C LEU A 107 -28.07 -9.91 6.29
N PRO A 108 -27.66 -11.14 5.93
CA PRO A 108 -26.80 -12.06 6.70
C PRO A 108 -25.28 -11.86 6.47
N CYS A 109 -24.85 -10.94 5.61
CA CYS A 109 -23.44 -10.89 5.20
C CYS A 109 -22.46 -10.26 6.20
N ALA A 110 -22.96 -9.67 7.30
CA ALA A 110 -22.21 -9.02 8.37
C ALA A 110 -21.29 -7.87 7.95
N HIS A 111 -21.42 -7.33 6.72
CA HIS A 111 -20.64 -6.18 6.30
C HIS A 111 -21.12 -4.93 7.05
N GLN A 112 -20.19 -4.28 7.74
CA GLN A 112 -20.38 -2.98 8.38
C GLN A 112 -19.97 -1.88 7.39
N VAL A 113 -20.90 -0.97 7.10
CA VAL A 113 -20.66 0.18 6.22
C VAL A 113 -20.92 1.48 6.97
N LEU A 114 -20.08 2.46 6.70
CA LEU A 114 -20.25 3.82 7.19
C LEU A 114 -21.42 4.48 6.45
N ARG A 115 -22.22 5.27 7.18
CA ARG A 115 -23.31 6.04 6.58
C ARG A 115 -22.69 7.17 5.74
N ALA A 116 -22.59 6.98 4.43
CA ALA A 116 -22.50 8.11 3.54
C ALA A 116 -23.82 8.89 3.65
N ASN A 117 -23.77 10.18 3.97
CA ASN A 117 -24.91 11.10 3.89
C ASN A 117 -25.29 11.32 2.43
N TYR A 118 -25.66 10.25 1.73
CA TYR A 118 -26.22 10.30 0.41
C TYR A 118 -27.73 10.28 0.58
N ASN A 119 -28.32 11.39 0.16
CA ASN A 119 -29.74 11.61 -0.06
C ASN A 119 -30.47 10.27 -0.29
N ASP A 120 -31.54 10.06 0.49
CA ASP A 120 -32.23 8.80 0.81
C ASP A 120 -32.99 8.15 -0.39
N ASN A 121 -32.43 8.30 -1.58
CA ASN A 121 -33.02 8.01 -2.87
C ASN A 121 -32.95 6.51 -3.20
N TYR A 122 -31.96 5.81 -2.63
CA TYR A 122 -31.78 4.36 -2.82
C TYR A 122 -32.78 3.52 -2.00
N MET A 123 -33.57 4.16 -1.13
CA MET A 123 -34.50 3.48 -0.21
C MET A 123 -35.92 3.30 -0.76
N LYS A 124 -36.20 3.74 -2.01
CA LYS A 124 -37.53 3.60 -2.60
C LYS A 124 -37.59 2.40 -3.55
N LYS A 125 -38.08 1.28 -2.99
CA LYS A 125 -38.67 0.10 -3.65
C LYS A 125 -37.71 -0.78 -4.47
N GLY A 126 -37.06 -1.73 -3.79
CA GLY A 126 -36.36 -2.86 -4.40
C GLY A 126 -35.70 -3.75 -3.34
N ILE A 127 -35.35 -4.99 -3.71
CA ILE A 127 -34.44 -5.82 -2.89
C ILE A 127 -33.10 -5.09 -2.85
N VAL A 128 -32.73 -4.61 -1.67
CA VAL A 128 -31.45 -3.91 -1.52
C VAL A 128 -30.37 -4.97 -1.32
N ILE A 129 -29.38 -4.98 -2.19
CA ILE A 129 -28.21 -5.87 -2.09
C ILE A 129 -27.09 -5.18 -1.31
N CYS A 130 -26.26 -5.97 -0.63
CA CYS A 130 -25.04 -5.48 0.00
C CYS A 130 -24.11 -4.90 -1.07
N PRO A 131 -23.63 -3.66 -0.95
CA PRO A 131 -22.70 -3.09 -1.92
C PRO A 131 -21.34 -3.82 -1.92
N CYS A 132 -20.96 -4.45 -0.81
CA CYS A 132 -19.69 -5.17 -0.67
C CYS A 132 -19.73 -6.55 -1.34
N CYS A 133 -20.77 -7.34 -1.10
CA CYS A 133 -20.81 -8.75 -1.52
C CYS A 133 -22.04 -9.14 -2.35
N ARG A 134 -22.92 -8.19 -2.65
CA ARG A 134 -24.16 -8.36 -3.43
C ARG A 134 -25.18 -9.34 -2.85
N VAL A 135 -24.95 -9.86 -1.64
CA VAL A 135 -25.94 -10.66 -0.88
C VAL A 135 -27.17 -9.80 -0.58
N PRO A 136 -28.41 -10.30 -0.75
CA PRO A 136 -29.62 -9.59 -0.37
C PRO A 136 -29.58 -9.17 1.09
N ILE A 137 -29.90 -7.90 1.37
CA ILE A 137 -29.96 -7.38 2.72
C ILE A 137 -31.35 -7.68 3.27
N GLU A 138 -31.40 -8.56 4.26
CA GLU A 138 -32.63 -8.89 4.98
C GLU A 138 -32.86 -7.94 6.15
N GLN A 139 -31.78 -7.57 6.86
CA GLN A 139 -31.85 -6.71 8.04
C GLN A 139 -30.67 -5.73 8.11
N ARG A 140 -30.89 -4.63 8.81
CA ARG A 140 -29.91 -3.56 9.06
C ARG A 140 -29.83 -3.30 10.55
N ILE A 141 -28.64 -3.42 11.11
CA ILE A 141 -28.39 -3.13 12.53
C ILE A 141 -27.57 -1.85 12.59
N TRP A 142 -28.12 -0.83 13.24
CA TRP A 142 -27.42 0.43 13.50
C TRP A 142 -26.51 0.23 14.70
N VAL A 143 -25.22 0.46 14.53
CA VAL A 143 -24.21 0.38 15.58
C VAL A 143 -23.64 1.77 15.78
N SER A 144 -23.98 2.38 16.91
CA SER A 144 -23.24 3.50 17.45
C SER A 144 -21.95 2.98 18.07
N GLY A 145 -20.81 3.64 17.83
CA GLY A 145 -19.63 3.42 18.65
C GLY A 145 -19.99 3.77 20.10
N ALA A 146 -20.15 2.77 20.95
CA ALA A 146 -20.24 2.99 22.38
C ALA A 146 -18.81 3.16 22.88
N THR A 147 -18.43 4.38 23.23
CA THR A 147 -17.20 4.66 23.96
C THR A 147 -17.35 4.01 25.34
N LEU A 148 -16.50 3.02 25.67
CA LEU A 148 -16.31 2.52 27.03
C LEU A 148 -15.26 3.39 27.73
#